data_AF-A0A2V5KJ98-F1
#
_entry.id   AF-A0A2V5KJ98-F1
#
_cell.length_a   1.000
_cell.length_b   1.000
_cell.length_c   1.000
_cell.angle_alpha   90.00
_cell.angle_beta   90.00
_cell.angle_gamma   90.00
#
_symmetry.space_group_name_H-M   'P 1'
#
loop_
_entity.id
_entity.type
_entity.pdbx_description
1 polymer ?
#
loop_
_entity_poly.entity_id
_entity_poly.type
_entity_poly.pdbx_seq_one_letter_code
_entity_poly.pdbx_strand_id
1 'polypeptide(L)'
;MSDKRSEGLQDGVGDSGPDNLVDAFDRVLSSLPPGDPIRRDLLELRPQIFDQQETMVEARRMIEKLEEVIKKVTSPANRIGTFLGATSKDTAHIVVGGADYYC
;
A
#
# COMPACT_ATOMS: atom_id res chain seq x y z
N MET A 1 0.30 42.24 22.18
CA MET A 1 -0.05 40.88 22.64
C MET A 1 0.55 39.91 21.64
N SER A 2 1.77 39.45 21.96
CA SER A 2 2.53 38.52 21.14
C SER A 2 2.08 37.11 21.50
N ASP A 3 1.45 36.40 20.57
CA ASP A 3 1.19 34.98 20.75
C ASP A 3 2.20 34.14 19.96
N LYS A 4 2.71 33.16 20.68
CA LYS A 4 3.94 32.44 20.41
C LYS A 4 3.73 31.39 19.32
N ARG A 5 4.65 31.40 18.35
CA ARG A 5 5.44 30.23 17.91
C ARG A 5 4.81 28.87 18.24
N SER A 6 3.86 28.45 17.42
CA SER A 6 3.50 27.05 17.27
C SER A 6 4.54 26.39 16.37
N GLU A 7 5.65 25.97 17.00
CA GLU A 7 6.51 24.92 16.46
C GLU A 7 5.70 23.62 16.44
N GLY A 8 4.98 23.42 15.34
CA GLY A 8 4.42 22.13 14.97
C GLY A 8 5.56 21.18 14.63
N LEU A 9 5.99 20.45 15.65
CA LEU A 9 6.43 19.07 15.63
C LEU A 9 6.90 18.58 14.24
N GLN A 10 8.22 18.54 14.05
CA GLN A 10 8.83 17.68 13.05
C GLN A 10 8.43 16.24 13.40
N ASP A 11 7.32 15.79 12.84
CA ASP A 11 7.06 14.37 12.61
C ASP A 11 8.05 13.92 11.53
N GLY A 12 9.32 13.81 11.94
CA GLY A 12 10.30 12.97 11.27
C GLY A 12 9.90 11.52 11.50
N VAL A 13 8.74 11.13 10.97
CA VAL A 13 8.42 9.75 10.67
C VAL A 13 9.43 9.38 9.60
N GLY A 14 10.60 8.92 10.05
CA GLY A 14 11.53 8.20 9.20
C GLY A 14 10.72 7.05 8.64
N ASP A 15 10.29 7.23 7.39
CA ASP A 15 9.65 6.24 6.55
C ASP A 15 10.41 4.94 6.80
N SER A 16 9.80 4.04 7.57
CA SER A 16 10.37 2.72 7.86
C SER A 16 10.07 1.83 6.66
N GLY A 17 10.38 2.36 5.48
CA GLY A 17 10.30 1.69 4.22
C GLY A 17 11.54 0.82 4.02
N PRO A 18 11.46 -0.16 3.11
CA PRO A 18 12.60 -0.95 2.67
C PRO A 18 13.79 -0.07 2.25
N ASP A 19 13.55 1.16 1.78
CA ASP A 19 14.55 2.18 1.42
C ASP A 19 15.60 2.46 2.50
N ASN A 20 15.29 2.20 3.77
CA ASN A 20 16.26 2.34 4.86
C ASN A 20 17.35 1.25 4.92
N LEU A 21 17.19 0.10 4.26
CA LEU A 21 18.14 -1.01 4.44
C LEU A 21 19.48 -0.69 3.76
N VAL A 22 19.43 -0.16 2.53
CA VAL A 22 20.62 0.33 1.81
C VAL A 22 21.23 1.54 2.52
N ASP A 23 20.43 2.44 3.06
CA ASP A 23 20.94 3.59 3.84
C ASP A 23 21.61 3.17 5.15
N ALA A 24 21.05 2.18 5.84
CA ALA A 24 21.66 1.58 7.03
C ALA A 24 22.96 0.86 6.67
N PHE A 25 22.99 0.18 5.53
CA PHE A 25 24.19 -0.47 5.00
C PHE A 25 25.29 0.55 4.68
N ASP A 26 24.96 1.65 4.01
CA ASP A 26 25.89 2.73 3.69
C ASP A 26 26.39 3.46 4.95
N ARG A 27 25.55 3.57 5.98
CA ARG A 27 25.95 4.05 7.31
C ARG A 27 26.96 3.12 7.98
N VAL A 28 26.77 1.81 7.89
CA VAL A 28 27.76 0.83 8.40
C VAL A 28 29.05 0.91 7.59
N LEU A 29 28.96 1.01 6.27
CA LEU A 29 30.12 1.11 5.37
C LEU A 29 30.94 2.37 5.64
N SER A 30 30.29 3.50 5.92
CA SER A 30 30.96 4.77 6.25
C SER A 30 31.61 4.79 7.64
N SER A 31 31.17 3.92 8.56
CA SER A 31 31.79 3.78 9.89
C SER A 31 33.12 3.01 9.89
N LEU A 32 33.41 2.29 8.80
CA LEU A 32 34.62 1.48 8.66
C LEU A 32 35.81 2.30 8.12
N PRO A 33 37.04 2.10 8.63
CA PRO A 33 38.23 2.81 8.15
C PRO A 33 38.55 2.51 6.67
N PRO A 34 39.09 3.49 5.93
CA PRO A 34 39.49 3.29 4.53
C PRO A 34 40.74 2.40 4.48
N GLY A 35 40.56 1.13 4.11
CA GLY A 35 41.63 0.14 4.05
C GLY A 35 41.29 -1.21 4.67
N ASP A 36 40.14 -1.31 5.34
CA ASP A 36 39.66 -2.57 5.88
C ASP A 36 39.27 -3.54 4.74
N PRO A 37 39.77 -4.79 4.72
CA PRO A 37 39.32 -5.82 3.77
C PRO A 37 37.80 -6.03 3.81
N ILE A 38 37.17 -5.91 4.99
CA ILE A 38 35.72 -6.08 5.17
C ILE A 38 34.94 -5.03 4.39
N ARG A 39 35.48 -3.82 4.23
CA ARG A 39 34.82 -2.75 3.46
C ARG A 39 34.66 -3.13 1.99
N ARG A 40 35.62 -3.87 1.43
CA ARG A 40 35.56 -4.35 0.06
C ARG A 40 34.48 -5.42 -0.10
N ASP A 41 34.43 -6.38 0.82
CA ASP A 41 33.42 -7.44 0.80
C ASP A 41 32.00 -6.86 0.95
N LEU A 42 31.84 -5.84 1.80
CA LEU A 42 30.56 -5.12 1.94
C LEU A 42 30.19 -4.35 0.66
N LEU A 43 31.15 -3.70 -0.01
CA LEU A 43 30.90 -3.04 -1.29
C LEU A 43 30.43 -4.02 -2.38
N GLU A 44 30.94 -5.26 -2.36
CA GLU A 44 30.49 -6.33 -3.27
C GLU A 44 29.05 -6.81 -2.95
N LEU A 45 28.62 -6.76 -1.69
CA LEU A 45 27.27 -7.15 -1.26
C LEU A 45 26.20 -6.06 -1.48
N ARG A 46 26.60 -4.79 -1.55
CA ARG A 46 25.69 -3.65 -1.76
C ARG A 46 24.72 -3.82 -2.94
N PRO A 47 25.15 -4.16 -4.17
CA PRO A 47 24.23 -4.34 -5.29
C PRO A 47 23.24 -5.48 -5.07
N GLN A 48 23.65 -6.57 -4.44
CA GLN A 48 22.77 -7.71 -4.16
C GLN A 48 21.65 -7.33 -3.17
N ILE A 49 21.99 -6.53 -2.16
CA ILE A 49 21.01 -6.01 -1.19
C ILE A 49 20.03 -5.07 -1.89
N PHE A 50 20.53 -4.20 -2.78
CA PHE A 50 19.70 -3.29 -3.56
C PHE A 50 18.70 -4.03 -4.44
N ASP A 51 19.17 -5.00 -5.23
CA ASP A 51 18.32 -5.79 -6.14
C ASP A 51 17.23 -6.57 -5.39
N GLN A 52 17.59 -7.15 -4.24
CA GLN A 52 16.61 -7.84 -3.37
C GLN A 52 15.57 -6.89 -2.81
N GLN A 53 15.99 -5.70 -2.38
CA GLN A 53 15.09 -4.70 -1.84
C GLN A 53 14.11 -4.19 -2.90
N GLU A 54 14.59 -3.90 -4.11
CA GLU A 54 13.74 -3.52 -5.25
C GLU A 54 12.71 -4.61 -5.54
N THR A 55 13.15 -5.87 -5.65
CA THR A 55 12.26 -7.02 -5.86
C THR A 55 11.20 -7.13 -4.77
N MET A 56 11.56 -6.91 -3.50
CA MET A 56 10.62 -6.94 -2.38
C MET A 56 9.60 -5.80 -2.44
N VAL A 57 10.01 -4.60 -2.84
CA VAL A 57 9.11 -3.46 -3.04
C VAL A 57 8.11 -3.76 -4.14
N GLU A 58 8.58 -4.29 -5.27
CA GLU A 58 7.72 -4.66 -6.39
C GLU A 58 6.72 -5.75 -6.02
N ALA A 59 7.17 -6.81 -5.33
CA ALA A 59 6.30 -7.88 -4.88
C ALA A 59 5.20 -7.35 -3.93
N ARG A 60 5.54 -6.48 -2.98
CA ARG A 60 4.56 -5.85 -2.08
C ARG A 60 3.53 -5.03 -2.84
N ARG A 61 3.95 -4.19 -3.79
CA ARG A 61 3.04 -3.41 -4.65
C ARG A 61 2.11 -4.32 -5.46
N MET A 62 2.63 -5.44 -5.97
CA MET A 62 1.83 -6.40 -6.72
C MET A 62 0.77 -7.07 -5.83
N ILE A 63 1.12 -7.45 -4.60
CA ILE A 63 0.19 -8.02 -3.62
C ILE A 63 -0.93 -7.04 -3.31
N GLU A 64 -0.60 -5.79 -2.96
CA GLU A 64 -1.60 -4.75 -2.67
C GLU A 64 -2.58 -4.55 -3.85
N LYS A 65 -2.06 -4.53 -5.07
CA LYS A 65 -2.88 -4.41 -6.28
C LYS A 65 -3.82 -5.62 -6.45
N LEU A 66 -3.33 -6.83 -6.19
CA LEU A 66 -4.14 -8.04 -6.27
C LEU A 66 -5.23 -8.04 -5.19
N GLU A 67 -4.92 -7.62 -3.97
CA GLU A 67 -5.89 -7.46 -2.89
C GLU A 67 -6.99 -6.44 -3.26
N GLU A 68 -6.62 -5.33 -3.90
CA GLU A 68 -7.60 -4.35 -4.39
C GLU A 68 -8.54 -4.95 -5.44
N VAL A 69 -8.00 -5.73 -6.38
CA VAL A 69 -8.79 -6.44 -7.40
C VAL A 69 -9.74 -7.44 -6.74
N ILE A 70 -9.25 -8.23 -5.78
CA ILE A 70 -10.07 -9.18 -5.02
C ILE A 70 -11.21 -8.43 -4.32
N LYS A 71 -10.92 -7.30 -3.67
CA LYS A 71 -11.95 -6.48 -3.01
C LYS A 71 -13.00 -5.97 -3.99
N LYS A 72 -12.60 -5.54 -5.19
CA LYS A 72 -13.54 -5.10 -6.23
C LYS A 72 -14.43 -6.24 -6.71
N VAL A 73 -13.86 -7.41 -6.99
CA VAL A 73 -14.59 -8.56 -7.54
C VAL A 73 -15.48 -9.24 -6.50
N THR A 74 -15.07 -9.24 -5.23
CA THR A 74 -15.86 -9.80 -4.12
C THR A 74 -16.88 -8.82 -3.52
N SER A 75 -16.84 -7.54 -3.91
CA SER A 75 -17.84 -6.56 -3.49
C SER A 75 -19.24 -6.96 -3.98
N PRO A 76 -20.31 -6.66 -3.21
CA PRO A 76 -21.66 -7.03 -3.59
C PRO A 76 -21.99 -6.48 -4.97
N ALA A 77 -22.29 -7.36 -5.91
CA ALA A 77 -22.71 -6.96 -7.24
C ALA A 77 -24.06 -6.24 -7.14
N ASN A 78 -24.05 -4.92 -7.32
CA ASN A 78 -25.29 -4.16 -7.50
C ASN A 78 -25.97 -4.67 -8.77
N ARG A 79 -27.02 -5.49 -8.61
CA ARG A 79 -27.79 -6.00 -9.73
C ARG A 79 -28.77 -4.91 -10.19
N ILE A 80 -28.71 -4.56 -11.47
CA ILE A 80 -29.65 -3.61 -12.08
C ILE A 80 -30.91 -4.36 -12.47
N GLY A 81 -32.08 -3.87 -12.03
CA GLY A 81 -33.39 -4.42 -12.37
C GLY A 81 -34.32 -3.36 -12.97
N THR A 82 -35.36 -3.81 -13.67
CA THR A 82 -36.45 -2.96 -14.17
C THR A 82 -37.51 -2.83 -13.09
N PHE A 83 -37.81 -1.59 -12.69
CA PHE A 83 -38.89 -1.30 -11.76
C PHE A 83 -40.25 -1.46 -12.44
N LEU A 84 -41.11 -2.33 -11.89
CA LEU A 84 -42.45 -2.58 -12.43
C LEU A 84 -43.55 -1.86 -11.65
N GLY A 85 -43.36 -1.63 -10.35
CA GLY A 85 -44.34 -0.91 -9.53
C GLY A 85 -44.06 -1.00 -8.04
N ALA A 86 -44.68 -0.12 -7.27
CA ALA A 86 -44.62 -0.16 -5.80
C ALA A 86 -45.83 -0.96 -5.28
N THR A 87 -45.56 -2.10 -4.62
CA THR A 87 -46.61 -2.90 -3.98
C THR A 87 -46.99 -2.31 -2.62
N SER A 88 -46.09 -1.60 -1.94
CA SER A 88 -46.34 -0.88 -0.68
C SER A 88 -45.48 0.40 -0.59
N LYS A 89 -45.60 1.18 0.50
CA LYS A 89 -44.77 2.39 0.72
C LYS A 89 -43.26 2.09 0.81
N ASP A 90 -42.90 0.88 1.26
CA ASP A 90 -41.52 0.44 1.48
C ASP A 90 -41.18 -0.84 0.71
N THR A 91 -41.96 -1.22 -0.31
CA THR A 91 -41.69 -2.43 -1.10
C THR A 91 -41.94 -2.19 -2.58
N ALA A 92 -40.91 -2.45 -3.38
CA ALA A 92 -40.89 -2.34 -4.82
C ALA A 92 -40.89 -3.73 -5.48
N HIS A 93 -41.60 -3.83 -6.59
CA HIS A 93 -41.55 -4.97 -7.50
C HIS A 93 -40.52 -4.68 -8.59
N ILE A 94 -39.46 -5.47 -8.63
CA ILE A 94 -38.37 -5.34 -9.60
C ILE A 94 -38.16 -6.64 -10.37
N VAL A 95 -37.78 -6.53 -11.64
CA VAL A 95 -37.35 -7.67 -12.46
C VAL A 95 -35.86 -7.59 -12.67
N VAL A 96 -35.16 -8.66 -12.29
CA VAL A 96 -33.71 -8.80 -12.51
C VAL A 96 -33.47 -10.09 -13.28
N GLY A 97 -32.97 -9.99 -14.51
CA GLY A 97 -32.61 -11.17 -15.31
C GLY A 97 -33.78 -12.10 -15.68
N GLY A 98 -35.00 -11.57 -15.75
CA GLY A 98 -36.21 -12.35 -16.07
C GLY A 98 -36.87 -13.06 -14.87
N ALA A 99 -36.38 -12.82 -13.65
CA ALA A 99 -37.03 -13.23 -12.41
C ALA A 99 -37.61 -12.02 -11.68
N ASP A 100 -38.81 -12.20 -11.13
CA ASP A 100 -39.53 -11.21 -10.32
C ASP A 100 -39.05 -11.23 -8.86
N TYR A 101 -38.77 -10.05 -8.30
CA TYR A 101 -38.34 -9.86 -6.91
C TYR A 101 -39.18 -8.78 -6.23
N TYR A 102 -39.46 -8.98 -4.94
CA TYR A 102 -40.08 -7.99 -4.05
C TYR A 102 -39.06 -7.59 -2.98
N CYS A 103 -38.71 -6.31 -2.92
CA CYS A 103 -37.70 -5.77 -2.01
C CYS A 103 -38.09 -4.40 -1.48
#